data_AF-A0A7Y4QQQ7-F1
#
_entry.id   AF-A0A7Y4QQQ7-F1
#
_cell.length_a   1.000
_cell.length_b   1.000
_cell.length_c   1.000
_cell.angle_alpha   90.00
_cell.angle_beta   90.00
_cell.angle_gamma   90.00
#
_symmetry.space_group_name_H-M   'P 1'
#
loop_
_entity.id
_entity.type
_entity.pdbx_description
1 polymer ?
#
loop_
_entity_poly.entity_id
_entity_poly.type
_entity_poly.pdbx_seq_one_letter_code
_entity_poly.pdbx_strand_id
1 'polypeptide(L)'
;MRGTVNNSADTDAGWTVELAFPWKALGEFAGRKTPPAEGEQWRINFSRVEWLTEIVDGKYRKLPGKKEDNWVWSPQGIIDMHRPEKWGYVQFTRKKVGSVAFVPDPTVAARTQLHEIYYAQKEYQGKNGRWATSLDQLALSPGFKTDGNLVFKSTPEGFEVTVELKLPDGETRRCHIRQDARIWLD
;
A
#
# COMPACT_ATOMS: atom_id res chain seq x y z
N MET A 1 8.36 -25.43 -13.45
CA MET A 1 7.03 -26.06 -13.62
C MET A 1 7.10 -27.49 -13.09
N ARG A 2 6.12 -27.93 -12.30
CA ARG A 2 5.99 -29.32 -11.84
C ARG A 2 4.66 -29.87 -12.35
N GLY A 3 4.59 -30.10 -13.66
CA GLY A 3 3.35 -30.38 -14.38
C GLY A 3 3.40 -29.87 -15.83
N THR A 4 2.25 -29.68 -16.47
CA THR A 4 2.16 -29.24 -17.88
C THR A 4 1.31 -27.98 -18.04
N VAL A 5 1.82 -26.99 -18.77
CA VAL A 5 1.18 -25.67 -18.88
C VAL A 5 -0.12 -25.78 -19.67
N ASN A 6 -1.21 -25.28 -19.08
CA ASN A 6 -2.54 -25.20 -19.69
C ASN A 6 -3.10 -26.55 -20.19
N ASN A 7 -2.68 -27.65 -19.58
CA ASN A 7 -3.23 -28.96 -19.87
C ASN A 7 -4.30 -29.31 -18.84
N SER A 8 -5.56 -29.42 -19.26
CA SER A 8 -6.65 -29.76 -18.35
C SER A 8 -6.78 -31.26 -18.10
N ALA A 9 -5.97 -32.11 -18.75
CA ALA A 9 -6.06 -33.56 -18.63
C ALA A 9 -5.23 -34.12 -17.46
N ASP A 10 -4.36 -33.32 -16.86
CA ASP A 10 -3.55 -33.69 -15.71
C ASP A 10 -3.72 -32.71 -14.55
N THR A 11 -2.93 -32.89 -13.50
CA THR A 11 -2.96 -32.04 -12.31
C THR A 11 -1.53 -31.74 -11.89
N ASP A 12 -1.20 -30.46 -11.90
CA ASP A 12 0.13 -29.98 -11.56
C ASP A 12 0.38 -30.01 -10.04
N ALA A 13 1.60 -30.38 -9.63
CA ALA A 13 2.07 -30.21 -8.26
C ALA A 13 2.49 -28.74 -7.95
N GLY A 14 2.42 -27.87 -8.96
CA GLY A 14 2.62 -26.43 -8.84
C GLY A 14 3.73 -25.89 -9.73
N TRP A 15 3.94 -24.59 -9.63
CA TRP A 15 4.91 -23.86 -10.45
C TRP A 15 5.66 -22.84 -9.60
N THR A 16 6.78 -22.37 -10.16
CA THR A 16 7.59 -21.30 -9.59
C THR A 16 7.81 -20.28 -10.69
N VAL A 17 7.73 -19.00 -10.34
CA VAL A 17 8.14 -17.88 -11.19
C VAL A 17 9.29 -17.18 -10.48
N GLU A 18 10.31 -16.85 -11.27
CA GLU A 18 11.44 -16.02 -10.85
C GLU A 18 11.46 -14.77 -11.73
N LEU A 19 11.64 -13.61 -11.10
CA LEU A 19 11.62 -12.31 -11.77
C LEU A 19 12.88 -11.55 -11.38
N ALA A 20 13.56 -11.00 -12.38
CA ALA A 20 14.68 -10.09 -12.19
C ALA A 20 14.38 -8.77 -12.89
N PHE A 21 14.22 -7.70 -12.11
CA PHE A 21 14.00 -6.36 -12.63
C PHE A 21 15.32 -5.59 -12.66
N PRO A 22 15.74 -5.05 -13.82
CA PRO A 22 16.91 -4.18 -13.88
C PRO A 22 16.68 -2.92 -13.03
N TRP A 23 17.66 -2.55 -12.20
CA TRP A 23 17.56 -1.35 -11.38
C TRP A 23 17.27 -0.09 -12.20
N LYS A 24 17.84 0.01 -13.39
CA LYS A 24 17.58 1.11 -14.33
C LYS A 24 16.09 1.27 -14.65
N ALA A 25 15.37 0.18 -14.86
CA ALA A 25 13.94 0.22 -15.17
C ALA A 25 13.10 0.70 -13.97
N LEU A 26 13.53 0.39 -12.75
CA LEU A 26 12.86 0.86 -11.53
C LEU A 26 13.19 2.33 -11.22
N GLY A 27 14.43 2.76 -11.52
CA GLY A 27 14.92 4.11 -11.25
C GLY A 27 14.16 5.22 -11.99
N GLU A 28 13.57 4.91 -13.14
CA GLU A 28 12.74 5.86 -13.91
C GLU A 28 11.50 6.33 -13.13
N PHE A 29 10.97 5.49 -12.23
CA PHE A 29 9.71 5.77 -11.51
C PHE A 29 9.86 5.85 -9.99
N ALA A 30 10.97 5.37 -9.43
CA ALA A 30 11.13 5.26 -7.98
C ALA A 30 11.24 6.62 -7.25
N GLY A 31 11.52 7.71 -7.97
CA GLY A 31 11.74 9.03 -7.39
C GLY A 31 12.94 9.09 -6.43
N ARG A 32 13.88 8.15 -6.57
CA ARG A 32 15.06 7.95 -5.71
C ARG A 32 16.15 7.20 -6.46
N LYS A 33 17.35 7.14 -5.87
CA LYS A 33 18.49 6.45 -6.47
C LYS A 33 18.26 4.94 -6.54
N THR A 34 18.70 4.32 -7.63
CA THR A 34 18.72 2.87 -7.81
C THR A 34 20.12 2.41 -8.22
N PRO A 35 20.65 1.29 -7.71
CA PRO A 35 20.03 0.40 -6.72
C PRO A 35 19.83 1.08 -5.35
N PRO A 36 18.93 0.55 -4.50
CA PRO A 36 18.72 1.06 -3.15
C PRO A 36 20.03 1.11 -2.34
N ALA A 37 20.16 2.12 -1.49
CA ALA A 37 21.24 2.18 -0.51
C ALA A 37 21.09 1.10 0.59
N GLU A 38 22.15 0.88 1.37
CA GLU A 38 22.08 -0.02 2.52
C GLU A 38 21.04 0.51 3.52
N GLY A 39 20.12 -0.36 3.95
CA GLY A 39 19.04 -0.01 4.87
C GLY A 39 17.89 0.76 4.23
N GLU A 40 17.96 1.09 2.94
CA GLU A 40 16.87 1.80 2.27
C GLU A 40 15.61 0.93 2.22
N GLN A 41 14.45 1.57 2.37
CA GLN A 41 13.16 0.87 2.44
C GLN A 41 12.22 1.28 1.32
N TRP A 42 11.64 0.27 0.67
CA TRP A 42 10.66 0.45 -0.39
C TRP A 42 9.34 -0.20 0.00
N ARG A 43 8.24 0.34 -0.51
CA ARG A 43 6.91 -0.26 -0.42
C ARG A 43 6.76 -1.26 -1.57
N ILE A 44 6.51 -2.53 -1.26
CA ILE A 44 6.38 -3.62 -2.22
C ILE A 44 5.20 -4.50 -1.81
N ASN A 45 4.47 -5.04 -2.79
CA ASN A 45 3.49 -6.07 -2.54
C ASN A 45 3.55 -7.15 -3.63
N PHE A 46 3.02 -8.32 -3.31
CA PHE A 46 2.80 -9.42 -4.24
C PHE A 46 1.33 -9.75 -4.20
N SER A 47 0.72 -9.84 -5.37
CA SER A 47 -0.68 -10.23 -5.52
C SER A 47 -0.80 -11.40 -6.48
N ARG A 48 -1.60 -12.38 -6.09
CA ARG A 48 -2.07 -13.46 -6.97
C ARG A 48 -3.58 -13.36 -7.07
N VAL A 49 -4.05 -13.28 -8.31
CA VAL A 49 -5.46 -13.39 -8.67
C VAL A 49 -5.73 -14.83 -9.09
N GLU A 50 -6.68 -15.47 -8.43
CA GLU A 50 -7.06 -16.85 -8.69
C GLU A 50 -8.53 -16.92 -9.14
N TRP A 51 -8.77 -17.40 -10.36
CA TRP A 51 -10.12 -17.62 -10.84
C TRP A 51 -10.56 -19.05 -10.54
N LEU A 52 -11.77 -19.21 -10.02
CA LEU A 52 -12.42 -20.52 -10.01
C LEU A 52 -12.76 -20.91 -11.45
N THR A 53 -12.33 -22.11 -11.84
CA THR A 53 -12.51 -22.63 -13.19
C THR A 53 -13.17 -24.00 -13.19
N GLU A 54 -13.74 -24.36 -14.33
CA GLU A 54 -14.21 -25.69 -14.70
C GLU A 54 -13.56 -26.11 -16.02
N ILE A 55 -13.62 -27.40 -16.35
CA ILE A 55 -13.11 -27.92 -17.62
C ILE A 55 -14.30 -28.19 -18.55
N VAL A 56 -14.32 -27.52 -19.71
CA VAL A 56 -15.32 -27.73 -20.77
C VAL A 56 -14.59 -27.93 -22.09
N ASP A 57 -14.89 -29.02 -22.79
CA ASP A 57 -14.24 -29.41 -24.05
C ASP A 57 -12.70 -29.39 -23.98
N GLY A 58 -12.15 -29.89 -22.86
CA GLY A 58 -10.70 -29.95 -22.62
C GLY A 58 -10.03 -28.60 -22.39
N LYS A 59 -10.79 -27.56 -22.01
CA LYS A 59 -10.27 -26.22 -21.74
C LYS A 59 -10.78 -25.68 -20.41
N TYR A 60 -9.92 -24.93 -19.72
CA TYR A 60 -10.32 -24.17 -18.55
C TYR A 60 -11.29 -23.04 -18.93
N ARG A 61 -12.45 -23.01 -18.30
CA ARG A 61 -13.44 -21.95 -18.38
C ARG A 61 -13.67 -21.37 -16.99
N LYS A 62 -13.68 -20.04 -16.85
CA LYS A 62 -14.03 -19.38 -15.59
C LYS A 62 -15.48 -19.69 -15.24
N LEU A 63 -15.76 -19.96 -13.97
CA LEU A 63 -17.12 -20.19 -13.50
C LEU A 63 -17.96 -18.90 -13.64
N PRO A 64 -19.08 -18.93 -14.38
CA PRO A 64 -19.96 -17.77 -14.52
C PRO A 64 -20.48 -17.28 -13.17
N GLY A 65 -20.49 -15.96 -12.96
CA GLY A 65 -21.01 -15.33 -11.74
C GLY A 65 -20.14 -15.53 -10.49
N LYS A 66 -18.98 -16.19 -10.59
CA LYS A 66 -17.99 -16.27 -9.51
C LYS A 66 -16.92 -15.18 -9.69
N LYS A 67 -16.53 -14.57 -8.58
CA LYS A 67 -15.41 -13.63 -8.52
C LYS A 67 -14.10 -14.39 -8.33
N GLU A 68 -13.02 -13.70 -8.65
CA GLU A 68 -11.67 -14.13 -8.36
C GLU A 68 -11.32 -13.99 -6.87
N ASP A 69 -10.51 -14.93 -6.38
CA ASP A 69 -9.86 -14.82 -5.08
C ASP A 69 -8.56 -14.01 -5.25
N ASN A 70 -8.28 -13.15 -4.28
CA ASN A 70 -7.08 -12.33 -4.26
C ASN A 70 -6.23 -12.70 -3.03
N TRP A 71 -5.02 -13.20 -3.27
CA TRP A 71 -4.02 -13.37 -2.21
C TRP A 71 -2.97 -12.29 -2.32
N VAL A 72 -2.65 -11.70 -1.17
CA VAL A 72 -1.74 -10.56 -1.08
C VAL A 72 -0.75 -10.79 0.05
N TRP A 73 0.51 -10.41 -0.15
CA TRP A 73 1.54 -10.57 0.89
C TRP A 73 1.28 -9.62 2.06
N SER A 74 1.10 -8.32 1.77
CA SER A 74 0.74 -7.35 2.81
C SER A 74 -0.78 -7.16 2.89
N PRO A 75 -1.36 -7.14 4.11
CA PRO A 75 -2.79 -6.97 4.28
C PRO A 75 -3.25 -5.57 3.83
N GLN A 76 -4.17 -5.53 2.86
CA GLN A 76 -4.72 -4.29 2.32
C GLN A 76 -5.87 -3.73 3.17
N GLY A 77 -6.65 -4.62 3.82
CA GLY A 77 -7.88 -4.28 4.55
C GLY A 77 -9.06 -3.84 3.66
N ILE A 78 -8.82 -3.67 2.36
CA ILE A 78 -9.80 -3.33 1.34
C ILE A 78 -9.43 -4.03 0.03
N ILE A 79 -10.41 -4.34 -0.81
CA ILE A 79 -10.18 -4.92 -2.15
C ILE A 79 -9.80 -3.79 -3.12
N ASP A 80 -8.62 -3.23 -2.91
CA ASP A 80 -8.04 -2.16 -3.73
C ASP A 80 -6.51 -2.23 -3.65
N MET A 81 -5.89 -2.86 -4.65
CA MET A 81 -4.43 -3.02 -4.71
C MET A 81 -3.71 -1.69 -5.03
N HIS A 82 -4.43 -0.68 -5.52
CA HIS A 82 -3.89 0.61 -5.95
C HIS A 82 -3.71 1.59 -4.78
N ARG A 83 -3.51 1.05 -3.58
CA ARG A 83 -3.18 1.78 -2.33
C ARG A 83 -1.75 1.47 -1.89
N PRO A 84 -0.72 2.03 -2.55
CA PRO A 84 0.67 1.70 -2.27
C PRO A 84 1.12 1.99 -0.83
N GLU A 85 0.43 2.86 -0.09
CA GLU A 85 0.66 3.09 1.34
C GLU A 85 0.30 1.90 2.24
N LYS A 86 -0.44 0.92 1.72
CA LYS A 86 -0.81 -0.31 2.43
C LYS A 86 0.14 -1.47 2.08
N TRP A 87 1.05 -1.26 1.13
CA TRP A 87 2.02 -2.28 0.71
C TRP A 87 3.07 -2.53 1.80
N GLY A 88 3.67 -3.72 1.84
CA GLY A 88 4.67 -4.06 2.85
C GLY A 88 5.97 -3.25 2.67
N TYR A 89 6.73 -3.08 3.75
CA TYR A 89 8.07 -2.51 3.68
C TYR A 89 9.10 -3.61 3.40
N VAL A 90 9.99 -3.36 2.44
CA VAL A 90 11.18 -4.18 2.17
C VAL A 90 12.41 -3.33 2.44
N GLN A 91 13.27 -3.81 3.34
CA GLN A 91 14.56 -3.17 3.67
C GLN A 91 15.70 -3.88 2.92
N PHE A 92 16.43 -3.12 2.11
CA PHE A 92 17.55 -3.67 1.33
C PHE A 92 18.83 -3.73 2.15
N THR A 93 19.58 -4.83 2.00
CA THR A 93 20.89 -5.00 2.66
C THR A 93 21.86 -5.76 1.76
N ARG A 94 23.14 -5.40 1.85
CA ARG A 94 24.30 -6.11 1.27
C ARG A 94 24.90 -7.13 2.24
N LYS A 95 24.41 -7.16 3.49
CA LYS A 95 24.87 -8.11 4.51
C LYS A 95 24.23 -9.48 4.30
N LYS A 96 24.70 -10.47 5.05
CA LYS A 96 24.21 -11.84 4.98
C LYS A 96 22.70 -11.90 5.28
N VAL A 97 21.97 -12.72 4.52
CA VAL A 97 20.54 -12.97 4.78
C VAL A 97 20.34 -13.40 6.24
N GLY A 98 19.35 -12.78 6.89
CA GLY A 98 19.02 -13.04 8.29
C GLY A 98 19.95 -12.36 9.31
N SER A 99 20.97 -11.63 8.90
CA SER A 99 21.90 -10.96 9.82
C SER A 99 21.55 -9.50 10.15
N VAL A 100 20.43 -8.99 9.61
CA VAL A 100 20.01 -7.59 9.77
C VAL A 100 18.56 -7.57 10.22
N ALA A 101 18.29 -6.90 11.34
CA ALA A 101 16.94 -6.65 11.80
C ALA A 101 16.27 -5.58 10.93
N PHE A 102 14.97 -5.75 10.69
CA PHE A 102 14.15 -4.70 10.09
C PHE A 102 14.06 -3.51 11.06
N VAL A 103 14.25 -2.29 10.54
CA VAL A 103 14.11 -1.06 11.32
C VAL A 103 12.75 -0.44 10.99
N PRO A 104 11.77 -0.42 11.91
CA PRO A 104 10.48 0.18 11.61
C PRO A 104 10.60 1.66 11.23
N ASP A 105 9.90 2.08 10.17
CA ASP A 105 9.75 3.50 9.83
C ASP A 105 8.93 4.19 10.94
N PRO A 106 9.52 5.13 11.71
CA PRO A 106 8.86 5.75 12.84
C PRO A 106 7.67 6.64 12.42
N THR A 107 7.53 6.93 11.13
CA THR A 107 6.48 7.81 10.60
C THR A 107 5.24 7.03 10.15
N VAL A 108 5.25 5.70 10.22
CA VAL A 108 4.14 4.84 9.76
C VAL A 108 2.82 5.19 10.43
N ALA A 109 2.81 5.45 11.73
CA ALA A 109 1.59 5.80 12.47
C ALA A 109 0.98 7.10 11.94
N ALA A 110 1.80 8.17 11.85
CA ALA A 110 1.42 9.46 11.27
C ALA A 110 0.90 9.32 9.83
N ARG A 111 1.60 8.57 8.98
CA ARG A 111 1.19 8.37 7.58
C ARG A 111 -0.11 7.60 7.46
N THR A 112 -0.31 6.58 8.29
CA THR A 112 -1.51 5.74 8.29
C THR A 112 -2.73 6.55 8.71
N GLN A 113 -2.67 7.30 9.81
CA GLN A 113 -3.80 8.13 10.25
C GLN A 113 -4.15 9.21 9.22
N LEU A 114 -3.15 9.84 8.59
CA LEU A 114 -3.38 10.86 7.57
C LEU A 114 -4.05 10.27 6.32
N HIS A 115 -3.66 9.07 5.88
CA HIS A 115 -4.34 8.39 4.78
C HIS A 115 -5.77 7.99 5.14
N GLU A 116 -6.04 7.56 6.37
CA GLU A 116 -7.41 7.29 6.81
C GLU A 116 -8.27 8.56 6.80
N ILE A 117 -7.73 9.69 7.26
CA ILE A 117 -8.38 11.00 7.16
C ILE A 117 -8.60 11.37 5.68
N TYR A 118 -7.63 11.14 4.79
CA TYR A 118 -7.80 11.39 3.36
C TYR A 118 -8.95 10.59 2.76
N TYR A 119 -9.07 9.29 3.08
CA TYR A 119 -10.18 8.48 2.59
C TYR A 119 -11.54 8.97 3.13
N ALA A 120 -11.61 9.33 4.41
CA ALA A 120 -12.82 9.90 4.99
C ALA A 120 -13.16 11.27 4.37
N GLN A 121 -12.15 12.09 4.04
CA GLN A 121 -12.33 13.34 3.29
C GLN A 121 -12.92 13.11 1.90
N LYS A 122 -12.44 12.10 1.17
CA LYS A 122 -12.99 11.72 -0.15
C LYS A 122 -14.46 11.31 -0.06
N GLU A 123 -14.81 10.50 0.95
CA GLU A 123 -16.20 10.10 1.18
C GLU A 123 -17.08 11.29 1.56
N TYR A 124 -16.60 12.15 2.46
CA TYR A 124 -17.31 13.36 2.88
C TYR A 124 -17.55 14.30 1.70
N GLN A 125 -16.53 14.54 0.86
CA GLN A 125 -16.64 15.37 -0.33
C GLN A 125 -17.62 14.82 -1.35
N GLY A 126 -17.62 13.50 -1.56
CA GLY A 126 -18.59 12.86 -2.46
C GLY A 126 -20.04 13.03 -2.02
N LYS A 127 -20.29 13.09 -0.70
CA LYS A 127 -21.65 13.25 -0.14
C LYS A 127 -22.09 14.71 0.00
N ASN A 128 -21.16 15.63 0.29
CA ASN A 128 -21.48 17.00 0.69
C ASN A 128 -21.06 18.06 -0.34
N GLY A 129 -20.31 17.69 -1.38
CA GLY A 129 -19.78 18.63 -2.38
C GLY A 129 -18.69 19.57 -1.86
N ARG A 130 -18.24 19.41 -0.61
CA ARG A 130 -17.19 20.19 0.04
C ARG A 130 -16.31 19.31 0.92
N TRP A 131 -15.10 19.75 1.21
CA TRP A 131 -14.21 19.08 2.16
C TRP A 131 -14.61 19.37 3.61
N ALA A 132 -14.29 18.43 4.50
CA ALA A 132 -14.46 18.61 5.93
C ALA A 132 -13.40 19.57 6.47
N THR A 133 -13.79 20.40 7.43
CA THR A 133 -12.90 21.39 8.07
C THR A 133 -12.37 20.93 9.43
N SER A 134 -12.80 19.77 9.89
CA SER A 134 -12.50 19.25 11.22
C SER A 134 -12.77 17.74 11.29
N LEU A 135 -12.17 17.08 12.28
CA LEU A 135 -12.20 15.62 12.42
C LEU A 135 -13.60 15.07 12.75
N ASP A 136 -14.40 15.82 13.50
CA ASP A 136 -15.77 15.50 13.92
C ASP A 136 -16.78 15.41 12.76
N GLN A 137 -16.46 16.00 11.60
CA GLN A 137 -17.26 15.87 10.39
C GLN A 137 -17.00 14.57 9.64
N LEU A 138 -15.93 13.84 9.97
CA LEU A 138 -15.47 12.67 9.23
C LEU A 138 -15.98 11.38 9.86
N ALA A 139 -16.49 10.49 9.01
CA ALA A 139 -16.81 9.12 9.39
C ALA A 139 -15.53 8.27 9.33
N LEU A 140 -14.88 8.08 10.48
CA LEU A 140 -13.63 7.33 10.60
C LEU A 140 -13.89 5.86 10.99
N SER A 141 -12.92 5.00 10.68
CA SER A 141 -12.99 3.58 11.01
C SER A 141 -13.13 3.35 12.53
N PRO A 142 -13.86 2.31 12.96
CA PRO A 142 -13.89 1.93 14.37
C PRO A 142 -12.47 1.69 14.91
N GLY A 143 -12.15 2.31 16.04
CA GLY A 143 -10.82 2.21 16.66
C GLY A 143 -9.76 3.14 16.07
N PHE A 144 -10.13 4.09 15.20
CA PHE A 144 -9.24 5.17 14.78
C PHE A 144 -8.65 5.89 16.00
N LYS A 145 -7.33 6.06 15.99
CA LYS A 145 -6.60 6.78 17.02
C LYS A 145 -5.85 7.93 16.38
N THR A 146 -6.00 9.11 16.99
CA THR A 146 -5.15 10.26 16.70
C THR A 146 -3.86 10.11 17.48
N ASP A 147 -2.73 10.24 16.79
CA ASP A 147 -1.43 10.39 17.44
C ASP A 147 -0.93 11.81 17.13
N GLY A 148 -0.68 12.62 18.17
CA GLY A 148 -0.33 14.03 18.02
C GLY A 148 -1.50 14.97 17.71
N ASN A 149 -1.17 16.25 17.53
CA ASN A 149 -2.14 17.31 17.27
C ASN A 149 -2.42 17.42 15.76
N LEU A 150 -3.68 17.26 15.37
CA LEU A 150 -4.13 17.42 13.99
C LEU A 150 -4.52 18.87 13.68
N VAL A 151 -4.03 19.39 12.57
CA VAL A 151 -4.40 20.72 12.04
C VAL A 151 -5.04 20.55 10.67
N PHE A 152 -6.29 21.01 10.54
CA PHE A 152 -7.04 21.00 9.29
C PHE A 152 -6.97 22.40 8.66
N LYS A 153 -6.62 22.46 7.38
CA LYS A 153 -6.56 23.68 6.60
C LYS A 153 -7.31 23.51 5.29
N SER A 154 -8.26 24.40 5.02
CA SER A 154 -8.87 24.51 3.69
C SER A 154 -7.91 25.22 2.74
N THR A 155 -7.78 24.73 1.53
CA THR A 155 -6.99 25.34 0.46
C THR A 155 -7.87 25.58 -0.77
N PRO A 156 -7.49 26.48 -1.69
CA PRO A 156 -8.22 26.65 -2.96
C PRO A 156 -8.34 25.34 -3.74
N GLU A 157 -7.34 24.47 -3.64
CA GLU A 157 -7.29 23.18 -4.33
C GLU A 157 -7.97 22.05 -3.55
N GLY A 158 -8.34 22.27 -2.27
CA GLY A 158 -9.05 21.30 -1.44
C GLY A 158 -8.73 21.43 0.05
N PHE A 159 -7.87 20.55 0.55
CA PHE A 159 -7.50 20.50 1.96
C PHE A 159 -6.04 20.13 2.17
N GLU A 160 -5.52 20.50 3.33
CA GLU A 160 -4.30 19.97 3.93
C GLU A 160 -4.60 19.57 5.37
N VAL A 161 -4.16 18.37 5.77
CA VAL A 161 -4.16 17.94 7.17
C VAL A 161 -2.72 17.67 7.59
N THR A 162 -2.34 18.27 8.71
CA THR A 162 -1.01 18.11 9.31
C THR A 162 -1.13 17.40 10.64
N VAL A 163 -0.15 16.56 10.97
CA VAL A 163 0.02 15.97 12.30
C VAL A 163 1.45 16.14 12.78
N GLU A 164 1.60 16.57 14.03
CA GLU A 164 2.91 16.62 14.69
C GLU A 164 3.29 15.24 15.23
N LEU A 165 4.55 14.84 15.01
CA LEU A 165 5.09 13.57 15.52
C LEU A 165 6.48 13.79 16.13
N LYS A 166 6.76 13.03 17.19
CA LYS A 166 8.09 12.98 17.81
C LYS A 166 8.85 11.77 17.30
N LEU A 167 9.99 12.01 16.67
CA LEU A 167 10.87 10.98 16.15
C LEU A 167 11.71 10.33 17.27
N PRO A 168 12.27 9.12 17.03
CA PRO A 168 13.08 8.42 18.02
C PRO A 168 14.34 9.15 18.48
N ASP A 169 14.86 10.06 17.66
CA ASP A 169 15.99 10.95 17.99
C ASP A 169 15.58 12.15 18.89
N GLY A 170 14.29 12.25 19.22
CA GLY A 170 13.72 13.32 20.03
C GLY A 170 13.28 14.54 19.22
N GLU A 171 13.56 14.59 17.92
CA GLU A 171 13.15 15.68 17.06
C GLU A 171 11.63 15.67 16.83
N THR A 172 11.05 16.86 16.74
CA THR A 172 9.64 17.02 16.39
C THR A 172 9.55 17.40 14.92
N ARG A 173 8.76 16.64 14.17
CA ARG A 173 8.47 16.85 12.75
C ARG A 173 6.97 17.00 12.56
N ARG A 174 6.58 17.49 11.40
CA ARG A 174 5.20 17.52 10.92
C ARG A 174 5.05 16.66 9.69
N CYS A 175 4.04 15.82 9.70
CA CYS A 175 3.63 15.07 8.52
C CYS A 175 2.36 15.68 7.95
N HIS A 176 2.32 15.86 6.65
CA HIS A 176 1.25 16.54 5.94
C HIS A 176 0.64 15.61 4.90
N ILE A 177 -0.67 15.67 4.71
CA ILE A 177 -1.36 15.09 3.56
C ILE A 177 -2.29 16.11 2.92
N ARG A 178 -2.49 16.01 1.61
CA ARG A 178 -3.39 16.88 0.85
C ARG A 178 -4.39 16.09 -0.01
N GLN A 179 -5.22 16.80 -0.74
CA GLN A 179 -6.35 16.27 -1.52
C GLN A 179 -6.01 15.26 -2.62
N ASP A 180 -4.73 15.14 -3.02
CA ASP A 180 -4.24 14.18 -4.01
C ASP A 180 -3.50 12.98 -3.36
N ALA A 181 -3.69 12.77 -2.05
CA ALA A 181 -3.00 11.79 -1.22
C ALA A 181 -1.47 11.96 -1.13
N ARG A 182 -0.90 13.06 -1.66
CA ARG A 182 0.53 13.33 -1.47
C ARG A 182 0.80 13.55 0.01
N ILE A 183 1.78 12.80 0.51
CA ILE A 183 2.24 12.87 1.88
C ILE A 183 3.71 13.29 1.97
N TRP A 184 4.05 14.20 2.88
CA TRP A 184 5.42 14.68 3.08
C TRP A 184 5.72 15.01 4.55
N LEU A 185 7.01 15.15 4.86
CA LEU A 185 7.54 15.62 6.14
C LEU A 185 8.20 17.00 5.93
N ASP A 186 8.26 17.81 6.99
CA ASP A 186 9.04 19.05 7.02
C ASP A 186 10.55 18.83 7.20
#